data_AF-A0AAV8Y4K7-F1
#
_entry.id   AF-A0AAV8Y4K7-F1
#
_cell.length_a   1.000
_cell.length_b   1.000
_cell.length_c   1.000
_cell.angle_alpha   90.00
_cell.angle_beta   90.00
_cell.angle_gamma   90.00
#
_symmetry.space_group_name_H-M   'P 1'
#
loop_
_entity.id
_entity.type
_entity.pdbx_description
1 polymer ?
#
loop_
_entity_poly.entity_id
_entity_poly.type
_entity_poly.pdbx_seq_one_letter_code
_entity_poly.pdbx_strand_id
1 'polypeptide(L)'
;MSLRTSDASKKCVQMEQRVNLKFLFKLWKTFTEAIAMLKEVYGNKCLSRRQVFEWFRRYKEGRETTDPKDDPRPGRPLTSKTDENIENCSTLEFFAYRRKAIEAIPSHPIGKL
;
A
#
# COMPACT_ATOMS: atom_id res chain seq x y z
N MET A 1 -18.59 -22.24 21.69
CA MET A 1 -17.18 -21.82 21.92
C MET A 1 -16.61 -21.27 20.62
N SER A 2 -16.46 -19.96 20.49
CA SER A 2 -15.88 -19.33 19.29
C SER A 2 -14.36 -19.27 19.45
N LEU A 3 -13.63 -20.11 18.71
CA LEU A 3 -12.18 -20.09 18.68
C LEU A 3 -11.70 -18.81 17.97
N ARG A 4 -11.29 -17.82 18.76
CA ARG A 4 -10.51 -16.67 18.29
C ARG A 4 -9.18 -17.18 17.74
N THR A 5 -9.15 -17.49 16.45
CA THR A 5 -7.92 -17.80 15.73
C THR A 5 -7.07 -16.53 15.66
N SER A 6 -5.91 -16.56 16.32
CA SER A 6 -4.90 -15.49 16.36
C SER A 6 -4.57 -14.95 14.94
N ASP A 7 -4.51 -13.62 14.81
CA ASP A 7 -4.18 -12.90 13.57
C ASP A 7 -2.82 -13.33 12.99
N ALA A 8 -1.86 -13.67 13.84
CA ALA A 8 -0.54 -14.16 13.44
C ALA A 8 -0.59 -15.55 12.78
N SER A 9 -1.41 -16.46 13.33
CA SER A 9 -1.58 -17.81 12.77
C SER A 9 -2.24 -17.76 11.38
N LYS A 10 -3.18 -16.83 11.16
CA LYS A 10 -3.78 -16.59 9.83
C LYS A 10 -2.80 -16.04 8.81
N LYS A 11 -1.85 -15.18 9.25
CA LYS A 11 -0.83 -14.59 8.37
C LYS A 11 0.19 -15.61 7.87
N CYS A 12 0.67 -16.51 8.73
CA CYS A 12 1.63 -17.55 8.34
C CYS A 12 1.06 -18.47 7.25
N VAL A 13 -0.21 -18.88 7.39
CA VAL A 13 -0.89 -19.76 6.42
C VAL A 13 -1.05 -19.10 5.05
N GLN A 14 -1.27 -17.78 5.00
CA GLN A 14 -1.35 -17.06 3.71
C GLN A 14 0.00 -16.91 3.02
N MET A 15 1.07 -16.71 3.79
CA MET A 15 2.44 -16.61 3.24
C MET A 15 2.85 -17.93 2.60
N GLU A 16 2.64 -19.04 3.32
CA GLU A 16 2.92 -20.40 2.84
C GLU A 16 2.21 -20.71 1.51
N GLN A 17 0.91 -20.39 1.43
CA GLN A 17 0.13 -20.57 0.20
C GLN A 17 0.70 -19.82 -1.00
N ARG A 18 1.24 -18.61 -0.78
CA ARG A 18 1.83 -17.80 -1.85
C ARG A 18 3.20 -18.33 -2.29
N VAL A 19 3.98 -18.91 -1.38
CA VAL A 19 5.24 -19.61 -1.71
C VAL A 19 4.93 -20.82 -2.58
N ASN A 20 3.93 -21.63 -2.20
CA ASN A 20 3.48 -22.76 -3.00
C ASN A 20 2.92 -22.32 -4.35
N LEU A 21 2.20 -21.21 -4.41
CA LEU A 21 1.74 -20.63 -5.66
C LEU A 21 2.89 -20.20 -6.58
N LYS A 22 3.97 -19.62 -6.02
CA LYS A 22 5.20 -19.26 -6.76
C LYS A 22 5.86 -20.50 -7.33
N PHE A 23 5.94 -21.58 -6.55
CA PHE A 23 6.46 -22.87 -6.99
C PHE A 23 5.66 -23.42 -8.19
N LEU A 24 4.32 -23.41 -8.11
CA LEU A 24 3.46 -23.85 -9.21
C LEU A 24 3.63 -22.99 -10.47
N PHE A 25 3.79 -21.68 -10.32
CA PHE A 25 4.08 -20.79 -11.44
C PHE A 25 5.42 -21.12 -12.11
N LYS A 26 6.49 -21.41 -11.34
CA LYS A 26 7.80 -21.83 -11.88
C LYS A 26 7.76 -23.22 -12.51
N LEU A 27 6.80 -24.07 -12.15
CA LEU A 27 6.49 -25.33 -12.83
C LEU A 27 5.60 -25.15 -14.08
N TRP A 28 5.38 -23.92 -14.53
CA TRP A 28 4.57 -23.59 -15.70
C TRP A 28 3.10 -24.04 -15.60
N LYS A 29 2.59 -24.21 -14.37
CA LYS A 29 1.18 -24.51 -14.17
C LYS A 29 0.33 -23.31 -14.56
N THR A 30 -0.78 -23.60 -15.22
CA THR A 30 -1.77 -22.59 -15.56
C THR A 30 -2.47 -22.09 -14.31
N PHE A 31 -3.08 -20.92 -14.40
CA PHE A 31 -3.87 -20.33 -13.32
C PHE A 31 -4.96 -21.27 -12.78
N THR A 32 -5.64 -21.98 -13.69
CA THR A 32 -6.72 -22.91 -13.33
C THR A 32 -6.19 -24.13 -12.58
N GLU A 33 -5.10 -24.73 -13.07
CA GLU A 33 -4.44 -25.86 -12.38
C GLU A 33 -3.93 -25.45 -11.01
N ALA A 34 -3.29 -24.29 -10.90
CA ALA A 34 -2.75 -23.83 -9.63
C ALA A 34 -3.83 -23.59 -8.57
N ILE A 35 -5.00 -23.08 -8.97
CA ILE A 35 -6.15 -22.95 -8.06
C ILE A 35 -6.68 -24.32 -7.63
N ALA A 36 -6.77 -25.28 -8.56
CA ALA A 36 -7.21 -26.63 -8.23
C ALA A 36 -6.27 -27.27 -7.19
N MET A 37 -4.96 -27.22 -7.44
CA MET A 37 -3.94 -27.77 -6.54
C MET A 37 -3.92 -27.06 -5.18
N LEU A 38 -4.05 -25.73 -5.13
CA LEU A 38 -4.16 -25.01 -3.86
C LEU A 38 -5.43 -25.39 -3.09
N LYS A 39 -6.57 -25.60 -3.78
CA LYS A 39 -7.81 -26.04 -3.12
C LYS A 39 -7.71 -27.45 -2.56
N GLU A 40 -7.01 -28.36 -3.24
CA GLU A 40 -6.79 -29.72 -2.74
C GLU A 40 -5.99 -29.71 -1.43
N VAL A 41 -4.98 -28.87 -1.31
CA VAL A 41 -4.12 -28.79 -0.11
C VAL A 41 -4.79 -27.99 1.02
N TYR A 42 -5.39 -26.84 0.71
CA TYR A 42 -5.82 -25.87 1.72
C TYR A 42 -7.34 -25.86 1.98
N GLY A 43 -8.14 -26.48 1.10
CA GLY A 43 -9.60 -26.55 1.22
C GLY A 43 -10.23 -25.17 1.44
N ASN A 44 -11.02 -25.05 2.51
CA ASN A 44 -11.71 -23.82 2.88
C ASN A 44 -10.78 -22.66 3.31
N LYS A 45 -9.50 -22.95 3.59
CA LYS A 45 -8.49 -21.95 3.94
C LYS A 45 -7.70 -21.47 2.71
N CYS A 46 -8.00 -21.98 1.52
CA CYS A 46 -7.36 -21.59 0.27
C CYS A 46 -7.55 -20.09 -0.01
N LEU A 47 -6.53 -19.46 -0.59
CA LEU A 47 -6.63 -18.11 -1.16
C LEU A 47 -7.80 -18.03 -2.13
N SER A 48 -8.48 -16.88 -2.13
CA SER A 48 -9.54 -16.61 -3.09
C SER A 48 -8.99 -16.58 -4.52
N ARG A 49 -9.83 -16.90 -5.51
CA ARG A 49 -9.48 -16.84 -6.94
C ARG A 49 -8.88 -15.47 -7.33
N ARG A 50 -9.40 -14.37 -6.78
CA ARG A 50 -8.89 -13.01 -7.00
C ARG A 50 -7.46 -12.83 -6.45
N GLN A 51 -7.19 -13.33 -5.26
CA GLN A 51 -5.84 -13.26 -4.68
C GLN A 51 -4.85 -14.09 -5.49
N VAL A 52 -5.22 -15.30 -5.89
CA VAL A 52 -4.38 -16.15 -6.75
C VAL A 52 -4.08 -15.44 -8.07
N PHE A 53 -5.06 -14.73 -8.65
CA PHE A 53 -4.89 -14.00 -9.90
C PHE A 53 -3.89 -12.85 -9.76
N GLU A 54 -4.03 -12.08 -8.68
CA GLU A 54 -3.11 -10.99 -8.36
C GLU A 54 -1.66 -11.50 -8.26
N TRP A 55 -1.43 -12.58 -7.53
CA TRP A 55 -0.09 -13.18 -7.41
C TRP A 55 0.43 -13.72 -8.74
N PHE A 56 -0.40 -14.38 -9.55
CA PHE A 56 -0.03 -14.81 -10.90
C PHE A 56 0.40 -13.64 -11.79
N ARG A 57 -0.33 -12.52 -11.75
CA ARG A 57 0.02 -11.30 -12.47
C ARG A 57 1.38 -10.77 -12.00
N ARG A 58 1.62 -10.72 -10.69
CA ARG A 58 2.89 -10.27 -10.11
C ARG A 58 4.08 -11.11 -10.57
N TYR A 59 3.92 -12.42 -10.57
CA TYR A 59 4.98 -13.33 -11.03
C TYR A 59 5.27 -13.16 -12.53
N LYS A 60 4.26 -12.88 -13.36
CA LYS A 60 4.47 -12.50 -14.77
C LYS A 60 5.21 -11.17 -14.93
N GLU A 61 4.98 -10.23 -14.02
CA GLU A 61 5.68 -8.93 -13.97
C GLU A 61 7.08 -9.02 -13.34
N GLY A 62 7.57 -10.24 -13.02
CA GLY A 62 8.90 -10.47 -12.46
C GLY A 62 9.03 -10.17 -10.97
N ARG A 63 7.94 -9.85 -10.26
CA ARG A 63 7.96 -9.60 -8.80
C ARG A 63 7.96 -10.92 -8.05
N GLU A 64 9.10 -11.26 -7.46
CA GLU A 64 9.33 -12.56 -6.82
C GLU A 64 9.07 -12.59 -5.30
N THR A 65 8.90 -11.43 -4.66
CA THR A 65 8.67 -11.31 -3.21
C THR A 65 7.30 -11.86 -2.83
N THR A 66 7.23 -12.57 -1.71
CA THR A 66 6.02 -13.26 -1.26
C THR A 66 5.34 -12.53 -0.09
N ASP A 67 6.08 -11.62 0.56
CA ASP A 67 5.55 -10.69 1.57
C ASP A 67 5.15 -9.37 0.90
N PRO A 68 3.89 -8.93 1.01
CA PRO A 68 3.41 -7.64 0.50
C PRO A 68 4.07 -6.44 1.16
N LYS A 69 4.74 -6.61 2.31
CA LYS A 69 5.50 -5.54 2.97
C LYS A 69 6.78 -5.18 2.23
N ASP A 70 7.30 -6.09 1.42
CA ASP A 70 8.53 -5.87 0.65
C ASP A 70 8.28 -4.99 -0.58
N ASP A 71 7.02 -4.84 -1.00
CA ASP A 71 6.69 -3.97 -2.11
C ASP A 71 6.76 -2.50 -1.69
N PRO A 72 7.32 -1.63 -2.55
CA PRO A 72 7.24 -0.19 -2.36
C PRO A 72 5.78 0.19 -2.15
N ARG A 73 5.43 0.63 -0.94
CA ARG A 73 4.10 1.18 -0.70
C ARG A 73 4.01 2.46 -1.51
N PRO A 74 2.99 2.62 -2.37
CA PRO A 74 2.71 3.93 -2.92
C PRO A 74 2.46 4.85 -1.74
N GLY A 75 3.41 5.76 -1.50
CA GLY A 75 3.26 6.79 -0.48
C GLY A 75 2.06 7.67 -0.82
N ARG A 76 1.55 8.39 0.16
CA ARG A 76 0.63 9.50 -0.12
C ARG A 76 1.33 10.41 -1.15
N PRO A 77 0.71 10.71 -2.31
CA PRO A 77 1.30 11.67 -3.24
C PRO A 77 1.49 12.99 -2.51
N LEU A 78 2.73 13.47 -2.50
CA LEU A 78 3.09 14.71 -1.82
C LEU A 78 2.78 15.87 -2.76
N THR A 79 1.50 16.17 -2.95
CA THR A 79 1.03 17.24 -3.84
C THR A 79 1.48 18.65 -3.41
N SER A 80 2.08 18.79 -2.22
CA SER A 80 2.63 20.04 -1.71
C SER A 80 4.04 20.38 -2.21
N LYS A 81 4.80 19.42 -2.77
CA LYS A 81 6.19 19.63 -3.23
C LYS A 81 6.35 19.47 -4.74
N THR A 82 5.45 20.05 -5.53
CA THR A 82 5.72 20.27 -6.96
C THR A 82 6.77 21.36 -7.09
N ASP A 83 7.67 21.28 -8.07
CA ASP A 83 8.67 22.32 -8.34
C ASP A 83 8.01 23.70 -8.52
N GLU A 84 6.85 23.73 -9.18
CA GLU A 84 5.98 24.92 -9.29
C GLU A 84 5.58 25.50 -7.92
N ASN A 85 5.17 24.65 -6.97
CA ASN A 85 4.78 25.12 -5.63
C ASN A 85 5.99 25.58 -4.81
N ILE A 86 7.16 24.97 -5.01
CA ILE A 86 8.42 25.35 -4.36
C ILE A 86 8.91 26.70 -4.91
N GLU A 87 8.87 26.86 -6.23
CA GLU A 87 9.22 28.10 -6.92
C GLU A 87 8.27 29.22 -6.51
N ASN A 88 6.95 28.98 -6.57
CA ASN A 88 5.93 29.92 -6.11
C ASN A 88 6.13 30.34 -4.65
N CYS A 89 6.41 29.40 -3.74
CA CYS A 89 6.69 29.71 -2.32
C CYS A 89 8.00 30.48 -2.10
N SER A 90 8.94 30.42 -3.05
CA SER A 90 10.25 31.08 -2.99
C SER A 90 10.26 32.46 -3.68
N THR A 91 9.16 32.83 -4.34
CA THR A 91 9.04 34.13 -5.00
C THR A 91 8.90 35.28 -4.02
N LEU A 92 9.45 36.44 -4.41
CA LEU A 92 9.27 37.69 -3.68
C LEU A 92 7.78 38.08 -3.57
N GLU A 93 6.96 37.72 -4.56
CA GLU A 93 5.52 37.95 -4.55
C GLU A 93 4.83 37.18 -3.42
N PHE A 94 5.18 35.90 -3.22
CA PHE A 94 4.67 35.10 -2.12
C PHE A 94 5.11 35.63 -0.75
N PHE A 95 6.38 36.04 -0.62
CA PHE A 95 6.86 36.68 0.61
C PHE A 95 6.18 38.03 0.89
N ALA A 96 5.94 38.83 -0.15
CA ALA A 96 5.23 40.11 -0.03
C ALA A 96 3.75 39.91 0.32
N TYR A 97 3.10 38.91 -0.28
CA TYR A 97 1.73 38.51 0.06
C TYR A 97 1.64 38.07 1.53
N ARG A 98 2.55 37.22 1.99
CA ARG A 98 2.61 36.80 3.41
C ARG A 98 2.89 37.97 4.35
N ARG A 99 3.76 38.92 3.98
CA ARG A 99 4.04 40.13 4.76
C ARG A 99 2.77 40.99 4.92
N LYS A 100 2.07 41.27 3.82
CA LYS A 100 0.79 42.00 3.84
C LYS A 100 -0.27 41.28 4.67
N ALA A 101 -0.34 39.94 4.59
CA ALA A 101 -1.26 39.16 5.39
C ALA A 101 -0.97 39.27 6.89
N ILE A 102 0.30 39.30 7.31
CA ILE A 102 0.69 39.50 8.72
C ILE A 102 0.31 40.91 9.21
N GLU A 103 0.55 41.93 8.39
CA GLU A 103 0.18 43.32 8.71
C GLU A 103 -1.34 43.54 8.79
N ALA A 104 -2.11 42.74 8.03
CA ALA A 104 -3.57 42.78 8.02
C ALA A 104 -4.23 42.00 9.16
N ILE A 105 -3.48 41.26 10.00
CA ILE A 105 -4.03 40.62 11.20
C ILE A 105 -4.28 41.75 12.22
N PRO A 106 -5.53 42.08 12.55
CA PRO A 106 -5.81 43.15 13.50
C PRO A 106 -5.23 42.75 14.85
N SER A 107 -4.25 43.51 15.36
CA SER A 107 -3.78 43.35 16.73
C SER A 107 -4.94 43.68 17.67
N HIS A 108 -5.64 42.66 18.16
CA HIS A 108 -6.54 42.87 19.29
C HIS A 108 -5.68 43.31 20.48
N PRO A 109 -5.96 44.47 21.11
CA PRO A 109 -5.22 44.88 22.29
C PRO A 109 -5.48 43.83 23.37
N ILE A 110 -4.43 43.09 23.74
CA ILE A 110 -4.43 42.24 24.92
C ILE A 110 -4.45 43.21 26.11
N GLY A 111 -5.63 43.40 26.69
CA GLY A 111 -5.81 43.99 28.01
C GLY A 111 -6.28 45.45 28.01
N LYS A 112 -7.58 45.64 28.29
CA LYS A 112 -8.03 46.58 29.32
C LYS A 112 -9.13 45.88 30.14
N LEU A 113 -8.94 45.90 31.46
CA LEU A 113 -9.93 45.55 32.50
C LEU A 113 -11.18 46.42 32.37
#